data_AF-A0A344W7R1-F1
#
_entry.id   AF-A0A344W7R1-F1
#
_cell.length_a   1.000
_cell.length_b   1.000
_cell.length_c   1.000
_cell.angle_alpha   90.00
_cell.angle_beta   90.00
_cell.angle_gamma   90.00
#
_symmetry.space_group_name_H-M   'P 1'
#
loop_
_entity.id
_entity.type
_entity.pdbx_description
1 polymer ?
#
loop_
_entity_poly.entity_id
_entity_poly.type
_entity_poly.pdbx_seq_one_letter_code
_entity_poly.pdbx_strand_id
1 'polypeptide(L)'
;MKKLLTIALLSIGLLSPVQADSEVADRAIRCSALIYIELTRPEMAGLTAGEALMNRIYAYHLIDGTDMEITNGQITAAQTEAITTLTQEYIQGVNLAEEYRHCIFWMTDIAKYINISEYVSEDNKNKEVQAEEMALFLSAPKESSVTIFKNPIKTWEQQVDLGFAAWASQELKVPYKEAILVKVSEKFE
;
A
#
# COMPACT_ATOMS: atom_id res chain seq x y z
N MET A 1 -17.67 -48.30 44.08
CA MET A 1 -16.47 -47.89 43.31
C MET A 1 -16.89 -46.86 42.29
N LYS A 2 -16.14 -45.74 42.25
CA LYS A 2 -16.42 -44.49 41.54
C LYS A 2 -16.44 -44.68 40.01
N LYS A 3 -17.50 -44.25 39.32
CA LYS A 3 -17.46 -44.01 37.87
C LYS A 3 -16.94 -42.59 37.67
N LEU A 4 -15.67 -42.47 37.31
CA LEU A 4 -15.03 -41.23 36.92
C LEU A 4 -15.59 -40.78 35.57
N LEU A 5 -16.03 -39.52 35.53
CA LEU A 5 -16.25 -38.74 34.32
C LEU A 5 -14.94 -38.64 33.54
N THR A 6 -15.02 -38.79 32.23
CA THR A 6 -14.08 -38.14 31.30
C THR A 6 -14.89 -37.58 30.15
N ILE A 7 -15.36 -36.34 30.35
CA ILE A 7 -15.80 -35.46 29.27
C ILE A 7 -14.52 -35.06 28.55
N ALA A 8 -14.30 -35.58 27.35
CA ALA A 8 -13.28 -35.08 26.46
C ALA A 8 -13.75 -33.70 25.95
N LEU A 9 -13.33 -32.63 26.63
CA LEU A 9 -13.32 -31.31 26.04
C LEU A 9 -12.29 -31.33 24.90
N LEU A 10 -12.79 -31.55 23.70
CA LEU A 10 -12.12 -31.11 22.47
C LEU A 10 -12.10 -29.57 22.52
N SER A 11 -11.09 -29.02 23.18
CA SER A 11 -10.63 -27.67 22.91
C SER A 11 -9.99 -27.68 21.53
N ILE A 12 -10.84 -27.71 20.51
CA ILE A 12 -10.50 -27.15 19.21
C ILE A 12 -10.31 -25.66 19.52
N GLY A 13 -9.07 -25.26 19.74
CA GLY A 13 -8.72 -23.88 19.51
C GLY A 13 -9.09 -23.63 18.05
N LEU A 14 -10.27 -23.03 17.82
CA LEU A 14 -10.43 -22.24 16.63
C LEU A 14 -9.30 -21.22 16.74
N LEU A 15 -8.24 -21.45 15.96
CA LEU A 15 -7.52 -20.33 15.40
C LEU A 15 -8.62 -19.57 14.68
N SER A 16 -9.16 -18.54 15.35
CA SER A 16 -9.83 -17.47 14.65
C SER A 16 -8.94 -17.19 13.44
N PRO A 17 -9.45 -17.15 12.20
CA PRO A 17 -8.66 -16.60 11.12
C PRO A 17 -8.11 -15.30 11.71
N VAL A 18 -6.79 -15.18 11.78
CA VAL A 18 -6.16 -13.92 12.14
C VAL A 18 -6.82 -12.97 11.18
N GLN A 19 -7.72 -12.15 11.70
CA GLN A 19 -8.34 -11.10 10.95
C GLN A 19 -7.16 -10.16 10.75
N ALA A 20 -6.38 -10.48 9.71
CA ALA A 20 -5.31 -9.68 9.17
C ALA A 20 -5.83 -8.27 9.27
N ASP A 21 -5.16 -7.42 10.05
CA ASP A 21 -5.66 -6.09 10.37
C ASP A 21 -5.77 -5.34 9.03
N SER A 22 -6.96 -5.37 8.44
CA SER A 22 -7.18 -4.96 7.05
C SER A 22 -6.73 -3.51 6.87
N GLU A 23 -6.76 -2.75 7.97
CA GLU A 23 -6.27 -1.39 8.05
C GLU A 23 -4.80 -1.21 7.63
N VAL A 24 -3.88 -2.09 8.02
CA VAL A 24 -2.46 -1.98 7.59
C VAL A 24 -2.36 -2.21 6.08
N ALA A 25 -3.06 -3.23 5.56
CA ALA A 25 -3.05 -3.56 4.15
C ALA A 25 -3.74 -2.47 3.30
N ASP A 26 -4.92 -1.99 3.72
CA ASP A 26 -5.70 -0.93 3.08
C ASP A 26 -4.91 0.38 3.02
N ARG A 27 -4.32 0.78 4.14
CA ARG A 27 -3.45 1.97 4.20
C ARG A 27 -2.22 1.80 3.32
N ALA A 28 -1.62 0.60 3.29
CA ALA A 28 -0.42 0.34 2.49
C ALA A 28 -0.71 0.42 0.99
N ILE A 29 -1.88 -0.06 0.54
CA ILE A 29 -2.35 0.16 -0.84
C ILE A 29 -2.51 1.64 -1.14
N ARG A 30 -3.21 2.38 -0.29
CA ARG A 30 -3.47 3.80 -0.54
C ARG A 30 -2.18 4.61 -0.56
N CYS A 31 -1.29 4.37 0.40
CA CYS A 31 0.02 5.03 0.47
C CYS A 31 0.95 4.64 -0.67
N SER A 32 0.95 3.38 -1.11
CA SER A 32 1.73 2.98 -2.27
C SER A 32 1.20 3.62 -3.56
N ALA A 33 -0.12 3.75 -3.74
CA ALA A 33 -0.66 4.47 -4.89
C ALA A 33 -0.23 5.96 -4.93
N LEU A 34 -0.26 6.66 -3.79
CA LEU A 34 0.26 8.03 -3.67
C LEU A 34 1.74 8.12 -4.02
N ILE A 35 2.57 7.20 -3.53
CA ILE A 35 4.00 7.16 -3.82
C ILE A 35 4.25 6.83 -5.30
N TYR A 36 3.46 5.92 -5.88
CA TYR A 36 3.62 5.53 -7.29
C TYR A 36 3.38 6.71 -8.24
N ILE A 37 2.35 7.52 -7.99
CA ILE A 37 2.11 8.77 -8.73
C ILE A 37 3.36 9.66 -8.72
N GLU A 38 4.04 9.76 -7.58
CA GLU A 38 5.26 10.56 -7.42
C GLU A 38 6.48 9.96 -8.11
N LEU A 39 6.60 8.63 -8.13
CA LEU A 39 7.69 7.95 -8.84
C LEU A 39 7.64 8.15 -10.36
N THR A 40 6.50 8.57 -10.92
CA THR A 40 6.40 8.91 -12.35
C THR A 40 7.09 10.22 -12.72
N ARG A 41 7.54 10.98 -11.73
CA ARG A 41 8.32 12.19 -11.94
C ARG A 41 9.70 11.84 -12.53
N PRO A 42 10.18 12.56 -13.57
CA PRO A 42 11.46 12.26 -14.21
C PRO A 42 12.65 12.20 -13.24
N GLU A 43 12.67 13.05 -12.20
CA GLU A 43 13.71 13.10 -11.17
C GLU A 43 13.71 11.89 -10.22
N MET A 44 12.60 11.14 -10.17
CA MET A 44 12.46 9.92 -9.38
C MET A 44 12.77 8.66 -10.19
N ALA A 45 13.12 8.81 -11.48
CA ALA A 45 13.47 7.70 -12.36
C ALA A 45 14.66 6.90 -11.81
N GLY A 46 14.50 5.58 -11.72
CA GLY A 46 15.52 4.66 -11.20
C GLY A 46 15.40 4.32 -9.71
N LEU A 47 14.41 4.86 -8.99
CA LEU A 47 14.10 4.45 -7.61
C LEU A 47 13.33 3.11 -7.57
N THR A 48 14.02 2.02 -7.93
CA THR A 48 13.44 0.67 -8.04
C THR A 48 13.02 0.07 -6.69
N ALA A 49 13.64 0.49 -5.59
CA ALA A 49 13.29 0.01 -4.25
C ALA A 49 11.87 0.42 -3.82
N GLY A 50 11.43 1.61 -4.24
CA GLY A 50 10.06 2.07 -4.01
C GLY A 50 9.05 1.21 -4.75
N GLU A 51 9.29 0.98 -6.05
CA GLU A 51 8.44 0.12 -6.89
C GLU A 51 8.35 -1.32 -6.37
N ALA A 52 9.48 -1.91 -5.96
CA ALA A 52 9.52 -3.26 -5.38
C ALA A 52 8.72 -3.36 -4.07
N LEU A 53 8.85 -2.37 -3.18
CA LEU A 53 8.08 -2.30 -1.93
C LEU A 53 6.57 -2.25 -2.23
N MET A 54 6.16 -1.43 -3.20
CA MET A 54 4.75 -1.29 -3.58
C MET A 54 4.21 -2.60 -4.14
N ASN A 55 4.89 -3.21 -5.13
CA ASN A 55 4.46 -4.47 -5.71
C ASN A 55 4.31 -5.57 -4.64
N ARG A 56 5.21 -5.61 -3.65
CA ARG A 56 5.15 -6.56 -2.54
C ARG A 56 3.95 -6.33 -1.62
N ILE A 57 3.63 -5.07 -1.31
CA ILE A 57 2.44 -4.70 -0.53
C ILE A 57 1.16 -5.11 -1.24
N TYR A 58 1.07 -4.89 -2.55
CA TYR A 58 -0.11 -5.30 -3.33
C TYR A 58 -0.26 -6.82 -3.40
N ALA A 59 0.84 -7.57 -3.48
CA ALA A 59 0.80 -9.03 -3.36
C ALA A 59 0.31 -9.47 -1.97
N TYR A 60 0.64 -8.72 -0.92
CA TYR A 60 0.20 -9.01 0.44
C TYR A 60 -1.25 -8.60 0.76
N HIS A 61 -1.88 -7.75 -0.06
CA HIS A 61 -3.19 -7.19 0.29
C HIS A 61 -4.38 -8.16 0.17
N LEU A 62 -4.26 -9.29 -0.54
CA LEU A 62 -5.41 -10.16 -0.84
C LEU A 62 -5.32 -11.58 -0.25
N ILE A 63 -4.44 -11.83 0.72
CA ILE A 63 -4.43 -13.12 1.43
C ILE A 63 -5.48 -13.08 2.55
N ASP A 64 -6.75 -13.05 2.17
CA ASP A 64 -7.86 -13.40 3.07
C ASP A 64 -7.77 -14.88 3.36
N GLY A 65 -6.90 -15.32 4.28
CA GLY A 65 -6.93 -16.60 5.03
C GLY A 65 -7.29 -17.91 4.30
N THR A 66 -7.38 -17.89 2.98
CA THR A 66 -7.96 -18.88 2.09
C THR A 66 -6.84 -19.31 1.16
N ASP A 67 -6.83 -20.59 0.82
CA ASP A 67 -5.81 -21.25 0.00
C ASP A 67 -5.76 -20.75 -1.48
N MET A 68 -6.31 -19.57 -1.79
CA MET A 68 -6.31 -18.99 -3.12
C MET A 68 -4.98 -18.31 -3.43
N GLU A 69 -4.30 -18.81 -4.47
CA GLU A 69 -3.19 -18.11 -5.11
C GLU A 69 -3.71 -16.80 -5.73
N ILE A 70 -3.12 -15.66 -5.32
CA ILE A 70 -3.42 -14.35 -5.90
C ILE A 70 -2.80 -14.28 -7.28
N THR A 71 -3.57 -13.79 -8.26
CA THR A 71 -3.05 -13.55 -9.60
C THR A 71 -2.49 -12.12 -9.74
N ASN A 72 -1.48 -11.95 -10.60
CA ASN A 72 -0.99 -10.63 -11.00
C ASN A 72 -2.11 -9.68 -11.49
N GLY A 73 -3.20 -10.23 -12.05
CA GLY A 73 -4.36 -9.46 -12.47
C GLY A 73 -5.12 -8.80 -11.31
N GLN A 74 -5.24 -9.47 -10.16
CA GLN A 74 -5.91 -8.93 -8.97
C GLN A 74 -5.09 -7.82 -8.31
N ILE A 75 -3.77 -8.00 -8.24
CA ILE A 75 -2.81 -6.97 -7.79
C ILE A 75 -2.95 -5.70 -8.64
N THR A 76 -2.95 -5.86 -9.97
CA THR A 76 -3.10 -4.75 -10.91
C THR A 76 -4.45 -4.05 -10.77
N ALA A 77 -5.53 -4.78 -10.49
CA ALA A 77 -6.85 -4.21 -10.29
C ALA A 77 -6.93 -3.33 -9.03
N ALA A 78 -6.40 -3.81 -7.90
CA ALA A 78 -6.36 -3.05 -6.65
C ALA A 78 -5.49 -1.78 -6.78
N GLN A 79 -4.35 -1.88 -7.47
CA GLN A 79 -3.52 -0.71 -7.84
C GLN A 79 -4.31 0.32 -8.63
N THR A 80 -5.02 -0.15 -9.67
CA THR A 80 -5.80 0.71 -10.56
C THR A 80 -6.93 1.41 -9.81
N GLU A 81 -7.62 0.71 -8.92
CA GLU A 81 -8.69 1.27 -8.08
C GLU A 81 -8.17 2.35 -7.12
N ALA A 82 -7.05 2.09 -6.43
CA ALA A 82 -6.45 3.04 -5.50
C ALA A 82 -6.00 4.33 -6.21
N ILE A 83 -5.29 4.20 -7.35
CA ILE A 83 -4.87 5.35 -8.16
C ILE A 83 -6.08 6.13 -8.70
N THR A 84 -7.11 5.42 -9.16
CA THR A 84 -8.35 6.04 -9.67
C THR A 84 -9.04 6.85 -8.59
N THR A 85 -9.15 6.30 -7.38
CA THR A 85 -9.76 6.98 -6.23
C THR A 85 -9.00 8.25 -5.87
N LEU A 86 -7.67 8.16 -5.71
CA LEU A 86 -6.81 9.32 -5.43
C LEU A 86 -6.91 10.39 -6.51
N THR A 87 -6.97 9.98 -7.78
CA THR A 87 -7.14 10.89 -8.91
C THR A 87 -8.45 11.66 -8.85
N GLN A 88 -9.56 10.98 -8.55
CA GLN A 88 -10.86 11.62 -8.41
C GLN A 88 -10.90 12.59 -7.23
N GLU A 89 -10.36 12.20 -6.07
CA GLU A 89 -10.23 13.07 -4.90
C GLU A 89 -9.40 14.32 -5.21
N TYR A 90 -8.26 14.16 -5.90
CA TYR A 90 -7.42 15.27 -6.33
C TYR A 90 -8.18 16.25 -7.25
N ILE A 91 -8.88 15.72 -8.27
CA ILE A 91 -9.70 16.53 -9.18
C ILE A 91 -10.79 17.30 -8.43
N GLN A 92 -11.41 16.67 -7.42
CA GLN A 92 -12.41 17.29 -6.56
C GLN A 92 -11.83 18.35 -5.60
N GLY A 93 -10.50 18.49 -5.54
CA GLY A 93 -9.81 19.47 -4.71
C GLY A 93 -9.52 19.01 -3.29
N VAL A 94 -9.56 17.71 -3.01
CA VAL A 94 -9.08 17.15 -1.75
C VAL A 94 -7.59 17.45 -1.60
N ASN A 95 -7.20 17.99 -0.45
CA ASN A 95 -5.79 18.24 -0.15
C ASN A 95 -5.14 16.93 0.33
N LEU A 96 -4.39 16.28 -0.55
CA LEU A 96 -3.70 15.01 -0.27
C LEU A 96 -2.31 15.19 0.37
N ALA A 97 -1.87 16.43 0.67
CA ALA A 97 -0.51 16.70 1.12
C ALA A 97 -0.19 16.11 2.50
N GLU A 98 -1.15 16.20 3.43
CA GLU A 98 -0.95 15.64 4.78
C GLU A 98 -0.84 14.13 4.69
N GLU A 99 -1.73 13.52 3.93
CA GLU A 99 -1.72 12.08 3.72
C GLU A 99 -0.44 11.62 3.03
N TYR A 100 -0.03 12.27 1.93
CA TYR A 100 1.19 11.93 1.22
C TYR A 100 2.43 12.03 2.12
N ARG A 101 2.53 13.11 2.91
CA ARG A 101 3.61 13.26 3.90
C ARG A 101 3.63 12.10 4.88
N HIS A 102 2.48 11.73 5.44
CA HIS A 102 2.37 10.63 6.38
C HIS A 102 2.73 9.29 5.71
N CYS A 103 2.27 9.06 4.49
CA CYS A 103 2.58 7.87 3.71
C CYS A 103 4.09 7.69 3.49
N ILE A 104 4.83 8.74 3.12
CA ILE A 104 6.29 8.63 2.90
C ILE A 104 7.02 8.16 4.16
N PHE A 105 6.72 8.74 5.31
CA PHE A 105 7.38 8.34 6.56
C PHE A 105 6.89 6.99 7.07
N TRP A 106 5.59 6.72 6.97
CA TRP A 106 5.02 5.45 7.41
C TRP A 106 5.52 4.29 6.55
N MET A 107 5.61 4.45 5.22
CA MET A 107 6.14 3.41 4.32
C MET A 107 7.61 3.11 4.58
N THR A 108 8.38 4.10 5.08
CA THR A 108 9.75 3.87 5.56
C THR A 108 9.78 2.98 6.80
N ASP A 109 8.78 3.10 7.68
CA ASP A 109 8.63 2.21 8.84
C ASP A 109 8.16 0.80 8.43
N ILE A 110 7.22 0.72 7.47
CA ILE A 110 6.71 -0.54 6.91
C ILE A 110 7.81 -1.36 6.24
N ALA A 111 8.78 -0.72 5.58
CA ALA A 111 9.90 -1.41 4.94
C ALA A 111 10.72 -2.29 5.91
N LYS A 112 10.64 -2.07 7.24
CA LYS A 112 11.28 -2.91 8.27
C LYS A 112 10.57 -4.25 8.47
N TYR A 113 9.31 -4.35 8.05
CA TYR A 113 8.44 -5.52 8.21
C TYR A 113 8.25 -6.30 6.90
N ILE A 114 8.86 -5.82 5.81
CA ILE A 114 8.76 -6.43 4.48
C ILE A 114 10.16 -6.83 4.00
N ASN A 115 10.30 -8.08 3.57
CA ASN A 115 11.50 -8.52 2.89
C ASN A 115 11.48 -8.06 1.43
N ILE A 116 12.16 -6.94 1.15
CA ILE A 116 12.36 -6.41 -0.22
C ILE A 116 13.66 -6.92 -0.89
N SER A 117 14.49 -7.68 -0.16
CA SER A 117 15.82 -8.11 -0.63
C SER A 117 15.78 -9.28 -1.61
N GLU A 118 14.68 -10.02 -1.62
CA GLU A 118 14.41 -11.10 -2.55
C GLU A 118 13.31 -10.67 -3.51
N TYR A 119 13.69 -10.02 -4.62
CA TYR A 119 12.86 -10.02 -5.84
C TYR A 119 12.93 -11.41 -6.50
N VAL A 120 12.73 -12.46 -5.69
CA VAL A 120 12.67 -13.84 -6.14
C VAL A 120 11.19 -14.10 -6.37
N SER A 121 10.84 -14.46 -7.60
CA SER A 121 9.49 -14.86 -8.01
C SER A 121 8.81 -15.66 -6.90
N GLU A 122 7.61 -15.23 -6.50
CA GLU A 122 6.80 -15.87 -5.45
C GLU A 122 6.63 -17.38 -5.69
N ASP A 123 6.71 -17.80 -6.95
CA ASP A 123 6.72 -19.18 -7.45
C ASP A 123 7.70 -20.13 -6.73
N ASN A 124 8.73 -19.62 -6.03
CA ASN A 124 9.72 -20.44 -5.32
C ASN A 124 9.61 -20.41 -3.79
N LYS A 125 8.72 -19.61 -3.19
CA LYS A 125 8.57 -19.55 -1.72
C LYS A 125 7.50 -20.54 -1.24
N ASN A 126 7.83 -21.34 -0.23
CA ASN A 126 6.86 -22.20 0.47
C ASN A 126 5.71 -21.34 1.05
N LYS A 127 4.46 -21.82 0.94
CA LYS A 127 3.25 -21.16 1.48
C LYS A 127 3.40 -20.73 2.95
N GLU A 128 4.06 -21.55 3.76
CA GLU A 128 4.30 -21.26 5.18
C GLU A 128 5.16 -20.00 5.36
N VAL A 129 6.23 -19.85 4.58
CA VAL A 129 7.11 -18.67 4.60
C VAL A 129 6.36 -17.42 4.12
N GLN A 130 5.50 -17.55 3.12
CA GLN A 130 4.66 -16.44 2.66
C GLN A 130 3.66 -15.99 3.72
N ALA A 131 3.05 -16.94 4.44
CA ALA A 131 2.13 -16.65 5.54
C ALA A 131 2.83 -15.99 6.73
N GLU A 132 4.07 -16.39 7.06
CA GLU A 132 4.88 -15.75 8.10
C GLU A 132 5.29 -14.32 7.73
N GLU A 133 5.75 -14.10 6.50
CA GLU A 133 6.09 -12.76 6.00
C GLU A 133 4.86 -11.84 5.99
N MET A 134 3.70 -12.37 5.59
CA MET A 134 2.42 -11.66 5.65
C MET A 134 2.06 -11.27 7.08
N ALA A 135 2.10 -12.22 8.01
CA ALA A 135 1.76 -11.98 9.41
C ALA A 135 2.68 -10.91 10.02
N LEU A 136 3.97 -10.93 9.65
CA LEU A 136 4.92 -9.90 10.04
C LEU A 136 4.56 -8.53 9.47
N PHE A 137 4.24 -8.44 8.18
CA PHE A 137 3.80 -7.19 7.53
C PHE A 137 2.54 -6.61 8.21
N LEU A 138 1.52 -7.44 8.43
CA LEU A 138 0.26 -7.03 9.04
C LEU A 138 0.41 -6.63 10.52
N SER A 139 1.48 -7.06 11.18
CA SER A 139 1.81 -6.63 12.54
C SER A 139 2.45 -5.25 12.61
N ALA A 140 2.73 -4.62 11.47
CA ALA A 140 3.38 -3.32 11.43
C ALA A 140 2.51 -2.22 12.10
N PRO A 141 3.15 -1.16 12.64
CA PRO A 141 2.42 -0.02 13.18
C PRO A 141 1.49 0.60 12.13
N LYS A 142 0.34 1.11 12.56
CA LYS A 142 -0.65 1.76 11.69
C LYS A 142 -0.33 3.22 11.37
N GLU A 143 0.60 3.80 12.11
CA GLU A 143 1.02 5.19 12.01
C GLU A 143 2.54 5.27 11.94
N SER A 144 3.06 6.36 11.36
CA SER A 144 4.50 6.58 11.32
C SER A 144 5.07 6.84 12.71
N SER A 145 6.30 6.36 12.93
CA SER A 145 7.14 6.76 14.05
C SER A 145 7.52 8.25 14.02
N VAL A 146 7.36 8.92 12.86
CA VAL A 146 7.63 10.35 12.70
C VAL A 146 6.37 11.17 12.98
N THR A 147 6.42 11.95 14.06
CA THR A 147 5.33 12.86 14.46
C THR A 147 5.68 14.34 14.30
N ILE A 148 6.95 14.66 14.02
CA ILE A 148 7.44 16.03 13.83
C ILE A 148 8.08 16.13 12.45
N PHE A 149 7.49 16.97 11.60
CA PHE A 149 7.91 17.13 10.21
C PHE A 149 8.80 18.35 10.05
N LYS A 150 9.97 18.17 9.41
CA LYS A 150 10.91 19.26 9.14
C LYS A 150 10.38 20.27 8.11
N ASN A 151 9.69 19.76 7.09
CA ASN A 151 9.18 20.59 6.00
C ASN A 151 7.72 21.00 6.27
N PRO A 152 7.35 22.27 5.97
CA PRO A 152 5.97 22.73 6.12
C PRO A 152 5.04 22.01 5.15
N ILE A 153 3.75 21.96 5.47
CA ILE A 153 2.76 21.24 4.66
C ILE A 153 2.70 21.73 3.21
N LYS A 154 2.90 23.04 2.99
CA LYS A 154 2.94 23.65 1.66
C LYS A 154 3.99 23.04 0.73
N THR A 155 5.12 22.58 1.26
CA THR A 155 6.12 21.87 0.46
C THR A 155 5.59 20.54 -0.06
N TRP A 156 4.77 19.85 0.74
CA TRP A 156 4.16 18.58 0.37
C TRP A 156 2.99 18.76 -0.61
N GLU A 157 2.22 19.84 -0.48
CA GLU A 157 1.22 20.23 -1.49
C GLU A 157 1.87 20.39 -2.87
N GLN A 158 3.02 21.07 -2.94
CA GLN A 158 3.77 21.21 -4.18
C GLN A 158 4.28 19.87 -4.71
N GLN A 159 4.70 18.94 -3.84
CA GLN A 159 5.10 17.60 -4.30
C GLN A 159 3.91 16.90 -4.97
N VAL A 160 2.76 16.84 -4.27
CA VAL A 160 1.53 16.21 -4.78
C VAL A 160 1.14 16.79 -6.14
N ASP A 161 1.17 18.11 -6.29
CA ASP A 161 0.83 18.76 -7.56
C ASP A 161 1.79 18.38 -8.69
N LEU A 162 3.10 18.28 -8.40
CA LEU A 162 4.11 17.83 -9.35
C LEU A 162 3.94 16.33 -9.69
N GLY A 163 3.62 15.50 -8.70
CA GLY A 163 3.33 14.08 -8.91
C GLY A 163 2.15 13.86 -9.84
N PHE A 164 1.02 14.52 -9.59
CA PHE A 164 -0.15 14.42 -10.46
C PHE A 164 0.09 15.00 -11.85
N ALA A 165 0.85 16.09 -11.97
CA ALA A 165 1.25 16.63 -13.27
C ALA A 165 2.09 15.61 -14.06
N ALA A 166 3.13 15.04 -13.44
CA ALA A 166 3.96 14.02 -14.08
C ALA A 166 3.16 12.76 -14.44
N TRP A 167 2.30 12.31 -13.53
CA TRP A 167 1.41 11.17 -13.74
C TRP A 167 0.55 11.38 -14.98
N ALA A 168 -0.13 12.53 -15.09
CA ALA A 168 -0.96 12.87 -16.24
C ALA A 168 -0.15 13.08 -17.54
N SER A 169 1.11 13.48 -17.44
CA SER A 169 2.00 13.69 -18.59
C SER A 169 2.55 12.41 -19.21
N GLN A 170 2.35 11.24 -18.60
CA GLN A 170 2.80 9.98 -19.19
C GLN A 170 2.20 9.73 -20.58
N GLU A 171 2.98 9.01 -21.41
CA GLU A 171 2.60 8.63 -22.78
C GLU A 171 1.49 7.58 -22.82
N LEU A 172 1.34 6.79 -21.75
CA LEU A 172 0.28 5.80 -21.60
C LEU A 172 -1.09 6.48 -21.42
N LYS A 173 -2.17 5.74 -21.72
CA LYS A 173 -3.54 6.21 -21.47
C LYS A 173 -3.78 6.31 -19.96
N VAL A 174 -3.57 7.49 -19.40
CA VAL A 174 -3.84 7.81 -18.00
C VAL A 174 -5.32 8.21 -17.86
N PRO A 175 -6.10 7.54 -16.99
CA PRO A 175 -7.46 7.97 -16.69
C PRO A 175 -7.50 9.42 -16.20
N TYR A 176 -8.47 10.19 -16.68
CA TYR A 176 -8.71 11.57 -16.26
C TYR A 176 -7.57 12.58 -16.52
N LYS A 177 -6.64 12.27 -17.44
CA LYS A 177 -5.49 13.12 -17.79
C LYS A 177 -5.84 14.60 -17.93
N GLU A 178 -6.81 14.95 -18.78
CA GLU A 178 -7.16 16.35 -19.04
C GLU A 178 -7.70 17.04 -17.78
N ALA A 179 -8.50 16.34 -16.97
CA ALA A 179 -9.06 16.88 -15.73
C ALA A 179 -7.97 17.11 -14.67
N ILE A 180 -6.98 16.21 -14.57
CA ILE A 180 -5.81 16.42 -13.70
C ILE A 180 -5.03 17.66 -14.14
N LEU A 181 -4.73 17.79 -15.44
CA LEU A 181 -3.94 18.91 -15.96
C LEU A 181 -4.65 20.26 -15.75
N VAL A 182 -5.96 20.32 -15.96
CA VAL A 182 -6.77 21.51 -15.64
C VAL A 182 -6.68 21.84 -14.15
N LYS A 183 -6.80 20.82 -13.28
CA LYS A 183 -6.76 21.04 -11.83
C LYS A 183 -5.40 21.54 -11.35
N VAL A 184 -4.32 21.02 -11.95
CA VAL A 184 -2.95 21.50 -11.70
C VAL A 184 -2.83 22.96 -12.15
N SER A 185 -3.30 23.32 -13.36
CA SER A 185 -3.15 24.69 -13.88
C SER A 185 -3.89 25.74 -13.04
N GLU A 186 -5.06 25.42 -12.45
CA GLU A 186 -5.80 26.32 -11.54
C GLU A 186 -4.96 26.83 -10.36
N LYS A 187 -3.88 26.12 -9.99
CA LYS A 187 -3.03 26.47 -8.84
C LYS A 187 -1.82 27.33 -9.22
N PHE A 188 -1.53 27.48 -10.51
CA PHE A 188 -0.40 28.26 -11.03
C PHE A 188 -0.81 29.56 -11.73
N GLU A 189 -2.12 29.80 -11.91
CA GLU A 189 -2.71 31.09 -12.34
C GLU A 189 -2.90 32.07 -11.18
#